data_AF-A0A165ENR4-F1
#
_entry.id   AF-A0A165ENR4-F1
#
_cell.length_a   1.000
_cell.length_b   1.000
_cell.length_c   1.000
_cell.angle_alpha   90.00
_cell.angle_beta   90.00
_cell.angle_gamma   90.00
#
_symmetry.space_group_name_H-M   'P 1'
#
loop_
_entity.id
_entity.type
_entity.pdbx_description
1 polymer ?
#
loop_
_entity_poly.entity_id
_entity_poly.type
_entity_poly.pdbx_seq_one_letter_code
_entity_poly.pdbx_strand_id
1 'polypeptide(L)' 'LSIIPLTSILHAVHLIPVYGTASIPHGLSNSQTLDMYRAFYVDKFADHHAFEI' A
#
# COMPACT_ATOMS: atom_id res chain seq x y z
N LEU A 1 1.56 -17.04 5.31
CA LEU A 1 1.97 -15.81 4.61
C LEU A 1 1.49 -15.94 3.17
N SER A 2 0.69 -15.01 2.66
CA SER A 2 0.21 -15.02 1.27
C SER A 2 0.74 -13.78 0.57
N ILE A 3 1.13 -13.90 -0.70
CA ILE A 3 1.61 -12.78 -1.53
C ILE A 3 0.60 -12.61 -2.66
N ILE A 4 0.07 -11.40 -2.82
CA ILE A 4 -0.86 -11.06 -3.90
C ILE A 4 -0.26 -9.94 -4.77
N PRO A 5 -0.53 -9.94 -6.09
CA PRO A 5 -0.16 -8.82 -6.95
C PRO A 5 -0.91 -7.54 -6.56
N LEU A 6 -0.23 -6.39 -6.56
CA LEU A 6 -0.87 -5.08 -6.35
C LEU A 6 -1.98 -4.79 -7.36
N THR A 7 -1.84 -5.28 -8.58
CA THR A 7 -2.85 -5.14 -9.64
C THR A 7 -4.16 -5.89 -9.35
N SER A 8 -4.17 -6.78 -8.35
CA SER A 8 -5.36 -7.48 -7.89
C SER A 8 -6.10 -6.69 -6.80
N ILE A 9 -5.58 -5.54 -6.35
CA ILE A 9 -6.21 -4.65 -5.37
C ILE A 9 -7.06 -3.63 -6.14
N LEU A 10 -8.38 -3.70 -6.00
CA LEU A 10 -9.31 -2.84 -6.71
C LEU A 10 -9.23 -1.39 -6.22
N HIS A 11 -9.15 -1.20 -4.91
CA HIS A 11 -9.02 0.09 -4.24
C HIS A 11 -7.86 0.04 -3.25
N ALA A 12 -6.75 0.73 -3.55
CA ALA A 12 -5.57 0.79 -2.70
C ALA A 12 -5.74 1.81 -1.56
N VAL A 13 -6.76 1.63 -0.72
CA VAL A 13 -7.06 2.54 0.39
C VAL A 13 -6.15 2.18 1.56
N HIS A 14 -5.20 3.08 1.86
CA HIS A 14 -4.23 2.96 2.96
C HIS A 14 -3.20 1.81 2.84
N LEU A 15 -2.62 1.59 1.66
CA LEU A 15 -1.43 0.74 1.55
C LEU A 15 -0.25 1.39 2.26
N ILE A 16 0.26 0.72 3.29
CA ILE A 16 1.43 1.18 4.05
C ILE A 16 2.66 0.50 3.44
N PRO A 17 3.60 1.25 2.82
CA PRO A 17 4.80 0.67 2.27
C PRO A 17 5.68 0.07 3.37
N VAL A 18 6.39 -1.00 3.03
CA VAL A 18 7.42 -1.56 3.91
C VAL A 18 8.64 -0.64 3.87
N TYR A 19 8.76 0.21 4.90
CA TYR A 19 9.89 1.11 5.03
C TYR A 19 11.19 0.37 5.33
N GLY A 20 12.26 0.75 4.64
CA GLY A 20 13.62 0.31 4.93
C GLY A 20 14.33 1.25 5.90
N THR A 21 15.66 1.18 5.93
CA THR A 21 16.51 2.09 6.73
C THR A 21 16.76 3.45 6.04
N ALA A 22 16.22 3.65 4.84
CA ALA A 22 16.40 4.88 4.08
C ALA A 22 15.47 5.99 4.59
N SER A 23 15.96 7.23 4.55
CA SER A 23 15.14 8.39 4.90
C SER A 23 13.97 8.54 3.93
N ILE A 24 12.78 8.80 4.46
CA ILE A 24 11.58 9.06 3.67
C ILE A 24 11.69 10.50 3.13
N PRO A 25 11.53 10.73 1.81
CA PRO A 25 11.52 12.06 1.24
C PRO A 25 10.38 12.90 1.83
N HIS A 26 10.68 14.13 2.23
CA HIS A 26 9.66 15.04 2.74
C HIS A 26 8.73 15.47 1.60
N GLY A 27 7.43 15.28 1.77
CA GLY A 27 6.42 15.59 0.73
C GLY A 27 6.08 14.45 -0.22
N LEU A 28 6.51 13.22 0.08
CA LEU A 28 6.09 12.04 -0.67
C LEU A 28 4.57 11.87 -0.58
N SER A 29 3.87 11.86 -1.73
CA SER A 29 2.43 11.60 -1.76
C SER A 29 2.13 10.11 -1.71
N ASN A 30 0.96 9.74 -1.19
CA ASN A 30 0.53 8.33 -1.13
C ASN A 30 0.61 7.63 -2.50
N SER A 31 0.27 8.32 -3.59
CA SER A 31 0.36 7.77 -4.95
C SER A 31 1.79 7.50 -5.38
N GLN A 32 2.73 8.38 -5.02
CA GLN A 32 4.16 8.19 -5.34
C GLN A 32 4.78 7.03 -4.57
N THR A 33 4.20 6.62 -3.44
CA THR A 33 4.69 5.46 -2.71
C THR A 33 4.58 4.17 -3.53
N LEU A 34 3.54 4.04 -4.38
CA LEU A 34 3.31 2.86 -5.23
C LEU A 34 4.46 2.60 -6.20
N ASP A 35 5.08 3.66 -6.72
CA ASP A 35 6.22 3.57 -7.63
C ASP A 35 7.56 3.40 -6.88
N MET A 36 7.64 3.92 -5.66
CA MET A 36 8.88 3.94 -4.87
C MET A 36 9.12 2.66 -4.07
N TYR A 37 8.07 1.94 -3.68
CA TYR A 37 8.17 0.77 -2.81
C TYR A 37 7.74 -0.50 -3.54
N ARG A 38 8.44 -1.60 -3.23
CA ARG A 38 8.22 -2.91 -3.86
C ARG A 38 7.33 -3.84 -3.03
N ALA A 39 7.01 -3.44 -1.81
CA ALA A 39 6.22 -4.22 -0.87
C ALA A 39 5.39 -3.31 0.03
N PHE A 40 4.16 -3.74 0.32
CA PHE A 40 3.20 -3.01 1.14
C PHE A 40 2.51 -3.99 2.09
N TYR A 41 2.13 -3.49 3.25
CA TYR A 41 1.23 -4.19 4.14
C TYR A 41 -0.20 -4.03 3.63
N VAL A 42 -0.92 -5.15 3.61
CA VAL A 42 -2.35 -5.20 3.25
C VAL A 42 -3.11 -5.55 4.53
N ASP A 43 -3.90 -4.60 5.03
CA ASP A 43 -4.81 -4.84 6.14
C ASP A 43 -6.16 -5.29 5.61
N LYS A 44 -6.47 -6.57 5.82
CA LYS A 44 -7.73 -7.22 5.45
C LYS A 44 -8.98 -6.57 6.05
N PHE A 45 -8.86 -5.79 7.12
CA PHE A 45 -9.98 -5.13 7.79
C PHE A 45 -10.18 -3.69 7.31
N ALA A 46 -9.09 -2.97 7.03
CA ALA A 46 -9.16 -1.62 6.46
C ALA A 46 -9.70 -1.64 5.02
N ASP A 47 -9.32 -2.65 4.24
CA ASP A 47 -9.75 -2.82 2.85
C ASP A 47 -11.22 -3.30 2.76
N HIS A 48 -11.77 -3.88 3.83
CA HIS A 48 -13.16 -4.34 3.87
C HIS A 48 -14.16 -3.18 3.72
N HIS A 49 -13.86 -2.00 4.26
CA HIS A 49 -14.68 -0.80 4.11
C HIS A 49 -14.55 -0.14 2.73
N ALA A 50 -13.46 -0.40 1.98
CA ALA A 50 -13.33 0.02 0.59
C ALA A 50 -14.06 -0.91 -0.39
N PHE A 51 -14.56 -2.05 0.11
CA PHE A 51 -15.28 -3.08 -0.62
C PHE A 51 -16.81 -3.01 -0.43
N GLU A 52 -17.32 -1.95 0.20
CA GLU A 52 -18.75 -1.63 0.23
C GLU A 52 -19.06 -0.76 -1.01
N ILE A 53 -19.37 -1.42 -2.13
CA ILE A 53 -19.95 -0.81 -3.34
C ILE A 53 -21.45 -1.15 -3.36
#